data_AF-A0A0C9TE35-F1
#
_entry.id   AF-A0A0C9TE35-F1
#
_cell.length_a   1.000
_cell.length_b   1.000
_cell.length_c   1.000
_cell.angle_alpha   90.00
_cell.angle_beta   90.00
_cell.angle_gamma   90.00
#
_symmetry.space_group_name_H-M   'P 1'
#
loop_
_entity.id
_entity.type
_entity.pdbx_description
1 polymer ?
#
loop_
_entity_poly.entity_id
_entity_poly.type
_entity_poly.pdbx_seq_one_letter_code
_entity_poly.pdbx_strand_id
1 'polypeptide(L)'
;NGPIANDWDIIAIQEPHMKTNGSTDSPTSFVALYPSTQYDTPMPQSRSVLLISKSLDSNSWQQLPFPSPDVTVIQLQGPFGHCTIFNVYNDCKHHDTIKLL
;
A
#
# COMPACT_ATOMS: atom_id res chain seq x y z
N ASN A 1 -15.69 -13.88 -0.10
CA ASN A 1 -15.30 -12.51 -0.50
C ASN A 1 -16.42 -11.56 -0.09
N GLY A 2 -16.13 -10.50 0.66
CA GLY A 2 -17.15 -9.50 1.01
C GLY A 2 -17.53 -8.68 -0.24
N PRO A 3 -18.66 -7.95 -0.24
CA PRO A 3 -19.15 -7.25 -1.43
C PRO A 3 -18.11 -6.33 -2.07
N ILE A 4 -17.32 -5.61 -1.27
CA ILE A 4 -16.30 -4.67 -1.78
C ILE A 4 -15.13 -5.35 -2.53
N ALA A 5 -14.81 -6.60 -2.22
CA ALA A 5 -13.76 -7.35 -2.93
C ALA A 5 -14.22 -7.88 -4.29
N ASN A 6 -15.52 -7.79 -4.60
CA ASN A 6 -16.03 -8.08 -5.94
C ASN A 6 -15.94 -6.85 -6.85
N ASP A 7 -15.85 -5.66 -6.26
CA ASP A 7 -15.84 -4.39 -7.00
C ASP A 7 -14.42 -3.83 -7.17
N TRP A 8 -13.50 -4.15 -6.24
CA TRP A 8 -12.15 -3.58 -6.21
C TRP A 8 -11.05 -4.60 -5.91
N ASP A 9 -10.05 -4.68 -6.78
CA ASP A 9 -8.85 -5.50 -6.57
C ASP A 9 -7.80 -4.81 -5.68
N ILE A 10 -7.72 -3.48 -5.76
CA ILE A 10 -6.68 -2.67 -5.09
C ILE A 10 -7.35 -1.42 -4.54
N ILE A 11 -7.14 -1.15 -3.24
CA ILE A 11 -7.63 0.06 -2.57
C ILE A 11 -6.42 0.80 -1.99
N ALA A 12 -6.25 2.07 -2.36
CA ALA A 12 -5.24 2.95 -1.81
C ALA A 12 -5.83 3.80 -0.68
N ILE A 13 -5.26 3.70 0.52
CA ILE A 13 -5.70 4.45 1.70
C ILE A 13 -4.56 5.39 2.14
N GLN A 14 -4.91 6.66 2.34
CA GLN A 14 -4.08 7.64 3.02
C GLN A 14 -4.60 7.87 4.44
N GLU A 15 -3.68 8.12 5.38
CA GLU A 15 -3.98 8.34 6.81
C GLU A 15 -4.87 7.26 7.44
N PRO A 16 -4.57 5.96 7.28
CA PRO A 16 -5.36 4.90 7.90
C PRO A 16 -5.31 5.00 9.42
N HIS A 17 -6.41 4.62 10.08
CA HIS A 17 -6.40 4.43 11.52
C HIS A 17 -5.48 3.24 11.89
N MET A 18 -4.40 3.53 12.61
CA MET A 18 -3.41 2.53 13.03
C MET A 18 -3.66 2.10 14.48
N LYS A 19 -3.74 0.79 14.70
CA LYS A 19 -3.78 0.19 16.04
C LYS A 19 -2.40 0.32 16.71
N THR A 20 -2.38 0.13 18.03
CA THR A 20 -1.15 0.22 18.84
C THR A 20 -0.04 -0.75 18.42
N ASN A 21 -0.38 -1.84 17.74
CA ASN A 21 0.56 -2.81 17.17
C ASN A 21 1.05 -2.44 15.75
N GLY A 22 0.70 -1.25 15.24
CA GLY A 22 1.10 -0.78 13.92
C GLY A 22 0.34 -1.41 12.75
N SER A 23 -0.82 -2.04 13.00
CA SER A 23 -1.70 -2.57 11.94
C SER A 23 -2.96 -1.71 11.74
N THR A 24 -3.47 -1.65 10.52
CA THR A 24 -4.80 -1.09 10.20
C THR A 24 -5.89 -2.16 10.30
N ASP A 25 -7.14 -1.72 10.40
CA ASP A 25 -8.27 -2.60 10.10
C ASP A 25 -8.33 -2.85 8.59
N SER A 26 -8.52 -4.12 8.22
CA SER A 26 -8.65 -4.58 6.84
C SER A 26 -9.75 -5.63 6.79
N PRO A 27 -10.67 -5.57 5.81
CA PRO A 27 -11.61 -6.66 5.58
C PRO A 27 -10.84 -7.97 5.32
N THR A 28 -11.39 -9.10 5.76
CA THR A 28 -10.74 -10.42 5.63
C THR A 28 -10.47 -10.86 4.20
N SER A 29 -11.14 -10.24 3.22
CA SER A 29 -10.95 -10.46 1.79
C SER A 29 -9.74 -9.72 1.20
N PHE A 30 -9.07 -8.88 1.98
CA PHE A 30 -7.89 -8.14 1.56
C PHE A 30 -6.67 -8.50 2.40
N VAL A 31 -5.50 -8.29 1.80
CA VAL A 31 -4.20 -8.24 2.47
C VAL A 31 -3.82 -6.77 2.60
N ALA A 32 -3.55 -6.32 3.83
CA ALA A 32 -3.03 -4.97 4.07
C ALA A 32 -1.52 -4.96 3.83
N LEU A 33 -1.10 -4.10 2.92
CA LEU A 33 0.29 -3.88 2.54
C LEU A 33 0.73 -2.50 3.03
N TYR A 34 1.75 -2.48 3.87
CA TYR A 34 2.32 -1.29 4.48
C TYR A 34 3.61 -0.87 3.77
N PRO A 35 4.14 0.34 4.04
CA PRO A 35 5.42 0.77 3.50
C PRO A 35 6.51 -0.25 3.85
N SER A 36 7.48 -0.47 2.95
CA SER A 36 8.56 -1.43 3.19
C SER A 36 9.42 -1.06 4.42
N THR A 37 9.35 0.20 4.84
CA THR A 37 10.04 0.75 6.01
C THR A 37 9.25 0.60 7.32
N GLN A 38 8.07 -0.05 7.32
CA GLN A 38 7.17 -0.11 8.49
C GLN A 38 7.86 -0.62 9.77
N TYR A 39 8.85 -1.51 9.63
CA TYR A 39 9.55 -2.13 10.76
C TYR A 39 10.97 -1.58 10.95
N ASP A 40 11.31 -0.46 10.32
CA ASP A 40 12.57 0.22 10.56
C ASP A 40 12.67 0.69 12.02
N THR A 41 13.88 0.96 12.49
CA THR A 41 14.12 1.45 13.86
C THR A 41 14.62 2.90 13.80
N PRO A 42 13.92 3.86 14.43
CA PRO A 42 12.65 3.73 15.16
C PRO A 42 11.46 3.41 14.22
N MET A 43 10.44 2.72 14.74
CA MET A 43 9.25 2.33 13.96
C MET A 43 8.55 3.58 13.43
N PRO A 44 8.49 3.77 12.10
CA PRO A 44 7.87 4.96 11.55
C PRO A 44 6.35 4.85 11.55
N GLN A 45 5.68 6.00 11.57
CA GLN A 45 4.24 6.05 11.36
C GLN A 45 3.94 5.80 9.88
N SER A 46 3.29 4.67 9.57
CA SER A 46 2.80 4.40 8.21
C SER A 46 1.60 5.29 7.90
N ARG A 47 1.67 6.05 6.79
CA ARG A 47 0.57 6.95 6.35
C ARG A 47 -0.04 6.58 5.01
N SER A 48 0.55 5.59 4.34
CA SER A 48 0.08 5.03 3.09
C SER A 48 -0.06 3.53 3.24
N VAL A 49 -1.24 2.98 2.96
CA VAL A 49 -1.50 1.53 2.99
C VAL A 49 -2.25 1.15 1.73
N LEU A 50 -1.87 0.01 1.14
CA LEU A 50 -2.63 -0.63 0.07
C LEU A 50 -3.39 -1.83 0.64
N LEU A 51 -4.66 -1.97 0.28
CA LEU A 51 -5.38 -3.22 0.48
C LEU A 51 -5.43 -3.96 -0.86
N ILE A 52 -4.87 -5.16 -0.90
CA ILE A 52 -4.85 -6.01 -2.10
C ILE A 52 -5.87 -7.13 -1.93
N SER A 53 -6.81 -7.25 -2.85
CA SER A 53 -7.81 -8.31 -2.82
C SER A 53 -7.13 -9.67 -2.89
N LYS A 54 -7.57 -10.61 -2.05
CA LYS A 54 -7.10 -12.00 -2.07
C LYS A 54 -7.57 -12.78 -3.30
N SER A 55 -8.50 -12.23 -4.09
CA SER A 55 -8.87 -12.80 -5.39
C SER A 55 -7.88 -12.47 -6.50
N LEU A 56 -7.06 -11.42 -6.32
CA LEU A 56 -6.00 -11.08 -7.27
C LEU A 56 -4.92 -12.17 -7.19
N ASP A 57 -4.54 -12.72 -8.36
CA ASP A 57 -3.51 -13.76 -8.43
C ASP A 57 -2.22 -13.26 -7.76
N SER A 58 -1.75 -13.98 -6.74
CA SER A 58 -0.55 -13.62 -5.98
C SER A 58 0.72 -13.60 -6.83
N ASN A 59 0.72 -14.22 -8.01
CA ASN A 59 1.84 -14.17 -8.96
C ASN A 59 1.76 -12.98 -9.93
N SER A 60 0.64 -12.25 -9.93
CA SER A 60 0.40 -11.10 -10.80
C SER A 60 0.82 -9.77 -10.19
N TRP A 61 1.30 -9.76 -8.94
CA TRP A 61 1.77 -8.54 -8.29
C TRP A 61 2.90 -8.80 -7.29
N GLN A 62 3.70 -7.77 -7.03
CA GLN A 62 4.72 -7.76 -5.99
C GLN A 62 4.82 -6.39 -5.34
N GLN A 63 5.18 -6.34 -4.05
CA GLN A 63 5.58 -5.10 -3.41
C GLN A 63 6.97 -4.71 -3.89
N LEU A 64 7.17 -3.43 -4.21
CA LEU A 64 8.51 -2.87 -4.44
C LEU A 64 8.96 -2.09 -3.20
N PRO A 65 10.22 -2.26 -2.74
CA PRO A 65 10.75 -1.49 -1.63
C PRO A 65 10.90 -0.02 -2.05
N PHE A 66 10.54 0.90 -1.13
CA PHE A 66 10.68 2.33 -1.33
C PHE A 66 11.13 2.99 -0.02
N PRO A 67 12.10 3.94 -0.05
CA PRO A 67 12.72 4.48 1.16
C PRO A 67 11.86 5.61 1.79
N SER A 68 10.57 5.37 2.02
CA SER A 68 9.68 6.32 2.69
C SER A 68 8.51 5.62 3.39
N PRO A 69 8.19 5.99 4.65
CA PRO A 69 6.99 5.50 5.35
C PRO A 69 5.68 6.12 4.84
N ASP A 70 5.78 7.11 3.96
CA ASP A 70 4.65 7.79 3.35
C ASP A 70 4.30 7.19 1.97
N VAL A 71 5.00 6.15 1.52
CA VAL A 71 4.79 5.55 0.19
C VAL A 71 4.68 4.03 0.28
N THR A 72 3.66 3.48 -0.39
CA THR A 72 3.53 2.04 -0.66
C THR A 72 3.52 1.81 -2.15
N VAL A 73 4.37 0.90 -2.62
CA VAL A 73 4.54 0.61 -4.05
C VAL A 73 4.25 -0.85 -4.32
N ILE A 74 3.43 -1.09 -5.34
CA ILE A 74 3.27 -2.42 -5.94
C ILE A 74 3.54 -2.34 -7.43
N GLN A 75 3.99 -3.46 -8.00
CA GLN A 75 4.04 -3.65 -9.43
C GLN A 75 3.14 -4.82 -9.79
N LEU A 76 2.18 -4.56 -10.67
CA LEU A 76 1.39 -5.56 -11.36
C LEU A 76 2.17 -6.07 -12.57
N GLN A 77 1.99 -7.33 -12.90
CA GLN A 77 2.61 -7.99 -14.05
C GLN A 77 1.61 -8.92 -14.72
N GLY A 78 1.63 -8.95 -16.05
CA GLY A 78 0.80 -9.84 -16.84
C GLY A 78 1.04 -9.66 -18.35
N PRO A 79 0.14 -10.19 -19.21
CA PRO A 79 0.23 -10.01 -20.65
C PRO A 79 0.23 -8.54 -21.10
N PHE A 80 -0.25 -7.64 -20.25
CA PHE A 80 -0.23 -6.18 -20.43
C PHE A 80 1.13 -5.54 -20.10
N GLY A 81 2.15 -6.33 -19.74
CA GLY A 81 3.44 -5.84 -19.28
C GLY A 81 3.44 -5.55 -17.78
N HIS A 82 4.12 -4.47 -17.38
CA HIS A 82 4.23 -4.05 -15.99
C HIS A 82 3.47 -2.76 -15.74
N CYS A 83 2.72 -2.70 -14.65
CA CYS A 83 2.06 -1.50 -14.16
C CYS A 83 2.47 -1.25 -12.70
N THR A 84 3.19 -0.17 -12.44
CA THR A 84 3.63 0.17 -11.08
C THR A 84 2.69 1.22 -10.49
N ILE A 85 2.14 0.92 -9.32
CA ILE A 85 1.24 1.81 -8.58
C ILE A 85 2.00 2.33 -7.36
N PHE A 86 2.10 3.66 -7.28
CA PHE A 86 2.61 4.38 -6.12
C PHE A 86 1.42 4.97 -5.37
N ASN A 87 1.09 4.43 -4.20
CA ASN A 87 0.22 5.13 -3.26
C ASN A 87 1.10 6.03 -2.39
N VAL A 88 0.85 7.33 -2.48
CA VAL A 88 1.72 8.38 -1.95
C VAL A 88 0.89 9.23 -1.00
N TYR A 89 1.29 9.26 0.26
CA TYR A 89 0.83 10.27 1.19
C TYR A 89 1.58 11.59 0.92
N ASN A 90 0.83 12.67 0.75
CA ASN A 90 1.35 14.02 0.63
C ASN A 90 0.92 14.81 1.88
N ASP A 91 1.89 15.34 2.63
CA ASP A 91 1.63 16.08 3.87
C ASP A 91 0.93 17.44 3.63
N CYS A 92 0.73 17.82 2.36
CA CYS A 92 0.13 19.06 1.88
C CYS A 92 0.83 20.34 2.41
N LYS A 93 2.00 20.20 3.01
CA LYS A 93 2.83 21.28 3.54
C LYS A 93 4.11 21.43 2.72
N HIS A 94 4.57 20.35 2.10
CA HIS A 94 5.78 20.29 1.29
C HIS A 94 5.53 19.42 0.04
N HIS A 95 6.23 19.72 -1.06
CA HIS A 95 6.18 18.91 -2.29
C HIS A 95 7.29 17.83 -2.32
N ASP A 96 7.87 17.50 -1.17
CA ASP A 96 9.10 16.70 -1.10
C ASP A 96 8.92 15.27 -1.57
N THR A 97 7.70 14.72 -1.52
CA THR A 97 7.43 13.35 -1.98
C THR A 97 7.64 13.17 -3.48
N ILE A 98 7.48 14.24 -4.29
CA ILE A 98 7.77 14.20 -5.73
C ILE A 98 9.28 14.04 -6.00
N LYS A 99 10.15 14.53 -5.10
CA LYS A 99 11.60 14.47 -5.28
C LYS A 99 12.18 13.05 -5.13
N LEU A 100 11.37 12.10 -4.65
CA LEU A 100 11.76 10.72 -4.39
C LEU A 100 11.29 9.74 -5.48
N LEU A 101 10.50 10.20 -6.45
CA LEU A 101 9.98 9.44 -7.59
C LEU A 101 10.92 9.55 -8.80
#